data_AF-A0A2H6HHV7-F1
#
_entry.id   AF-A0A2H6HHV7-F1
#
_cell.length_a   1.000
_cell.length_b   1.000
_cell.length_c   1.000
_cell.angle_alpha   90.00
_cell.angle_beta   90.00
_cell.angle_gamma   90.00
#
_symmetry.space_group_name_H-M   'P 1'
#
loop_
_entity.id
_entity.type
_entity.pdbx_description
1 polymer ?
#
loop_
_entity_poly.entity_id
_entity_poly.type
_entity_poly.pdbx_seq_one_letter_code
_entity_poly.pdbx_strand_id
1 'polypeptide(L)'
;MVGEILWVDGHGTAQSNVSPEDLALVGITEGDDAIMRVGAVEHLISWRNDSAQVSEGEGRLFVDPFGQIAIDVRNGSATESYPLDERVAVTFLKPDAGAQVSLTGLLRSSE
;
A
#
# COMPACT_ATOMS: atom_id res chain seq x y z
N MET A 1 -0.60 1.90 10.68
CA MET A 1 -0.23 3.33 10.70
C MET A 1 -1.39 4.12 10.12
N VAL A 2 -1.86 5.17 10.79
CA VAL A 2 -2.93 6.05 10.27
C VAL A 2 -2.30 7.36 9.86
N GLY A 3 -2.67 7.87 8.68
CA GLY A 3 -2.25 9.15 8.15
C GLY A 3 -3.34 9.81 7.33
N GLU A 4 -2.96 10.85 6.61
CA GLU A 4 -3.81 11.68 5.78
C GLU A 4 -3.06 12.04 4.49
N ILE A 5 -3.78 12.09 3.37
CA ILE A 5 -3.25 12.66 2.12
C ILE A 5 -3.16 14.18 2.25
N LEU A 6 -1.95 14.72 2.18
CA LEU A 6 -1.69 16.15 2.32
C LEU A 6 -1.89 16.91 1.01
N TRP A 7 -1.53 16.28 -0.10
CA TRP A 7 -1.47 16.91 -1.40
C TRP A 7 -1.62 15.87 -2.50
N VAL A 8 -2.30 16.25 -3.58
CA VAL A 8 -2.36 15.50 -4.84
C VAL A 8 -1.77 16.35 -5.97
N ASP A 9 -0.80 15.81 -6.69
CA ASP A 9 -0.18 16.52 -7.82
C ASP A 9 -1.02 16.43 -9.12
N GLY A 10 -0.58 17.14 -10.16
CA GLY A 10 -1.26 17.16 -11.45
C GLY A 10 -1.25 15.83 -12.22
N HIS A 11 -0.46 14.84 -11.78
CA HIS A 11 -0.44 13.49 -12.33
C HIS A 11 -1.33 12.53 -11.55
N GLY A 12 -1.90 12.98 -10.42
CA GLY A 12 -2.70 12.15 -9.53
C GLY A 12 -1.87 11.36 -8.52
N THR A 13 -0.61 11.71 -8.30
CA THR A 13 0.20 11.17 -7.19
C THR A 13 -0.28 11.78 -5.89
N ALA A 14 -0.55 10.94 -4.89
CA ALA A 14 -1.04 11.39 -3.58
C ALA A 14 0.07 11.28 -2.52
N GLN A 15 0.52 12.40 -1.97
CA GLN A 15 1.47 12.44 -0.86
C GLN A 15 0.72 12.31 0.47
N SER A 16 1.19 11.44 1.37
CA SER A 16 0.68 11.35 2.74
C SER A 16 1.57 12.07 3.76
N ASN A 17 1.07 12.27 4.98
CA ASN A 17 1.86 12.72 6.12
C ASN A 17 2.57 11.58 6.88
N VAL A 18 2.66 10.40 6.27
CA VAL A 18 3.29 9.21 6.86
C VAL A 18 4.73 9.14 6.39
N SER A 19 5.68 9.02 7.32
CA SER A 19 7.09 8.82 6.98
C SER A 19 7.43 7.33 6.80
N PRO A 20 8.58 7.01 6.18
CA PRO A 20 9.12 5.64 6.16
C PRO A 20 9.28 5.03 7.56
N GLU A 21 9.69 5.83 8.54
CA GLU A 21 9.85 5.41 9.93
C GLU A 21 8.51 5.05 10.57
N ASP A 22 7.45 5.78 10.25
CA ASP A 22 6.09 5.49 10.70
C ASP A 22 5.60 4.12 10.19
N LEU A 23 5.92 3.77 8.94
CA LEU A 23 5.63 2.44 8.40
C LEU A 23 6.48 1.35 9.06
N ALA A 24 7.74 1.63 9.36
CA ALA A 24 8.62 0.70 10.05
C ALA A 24 8.13 0.36 11.47
N LEU A 25 7.48 1.31 12.18
CA LEU A 25 6.86 1.07 13.48
C LEU A 25 5.73 0.01 13.44
N VAL A 26 5.11 -0.19 12.29
CA VAL A 26 4.09 -1.25 12.07
C VAL A 26 4.65 -2.43 11.26
N GLY A 27 5.97 -2.53 11.15
CA GLY A 27 6.69 -3.65 10.55
C GLY A 27 6.61 -3.71 9.03
N ILE A 28 6.27 -2.60 8.35
CA ILE A 28 6.30 -2.50 6.89
C ILE A 28 7.61 -1.82 6.48
N THR A 29 8.38 -2.46 5.61
CA THR A 29 9.62 -1.90 5.06
C THR A 29 9.60 -1.87 3.54
N GLU A 30 10.49 -1.09 2.91
CA GLU A 30 10.67 -1.14 1.44
C GLU A 30 10.87 -2.58 0.97
N GLY A 31 10.18 -2.97 -0.10
CA GLY A 31 10.14 -4.36 -0.57
C GLY A 31 8.95 -5.18 -0.07
N ASP A 32 8.26 -4.74 0.98
CA ASP A 32 7.03 -5.39 1.44
C ASP A 32 5.81 -5.01 0.60
N ASP A 33 4.75 -5.78 0.77
CA ASP A 33 3.39 -5.34 0.48
C ASP A 33 2.73 -4.77 1.74
N ALA A 34 1.78 -3.87 1.53
CA ALA A 34 0.96 -3.22 2.55
C ALA A 34 -0.52 -3.33 2.18
N ILE A 35 -1.38 -3.40 3.19
CA ILE A 35 -2.81 -3.09 2.99
C ILE A 35 -2.96 -1.59 3.18
N MET A 36 -3.35 -0.90 2.11
CA MET A 36 -3.80 0.49 2.15
C MET A 36 -5.33 0.50 2.27
N ARG A 37 -5.83 0.97 3.41
CA ARG A 37 -7.25 1.16 3.66
C ARG A 37 -7.61 2.63 3.52
N VAL A 38 -8.64 2.89 2.73
CA VAL A 38 -9.22 4.22 2.53
C VAL A 38 -10.73 4.12 2.71
N GLY A 39 -11.26 4.76 3.75
CA GLY A 39 -12.64 4.54 4.19
C GLY A 39 -12.89 3.06 4.53
N ALA A 40 -13.84 2.43 3.83
CA ALA A 40 -14.21 1.03 4.00
C ALA A 40 -13.53 0.08 3.00
N VAL A 41 -12.70 0.61 2.09
CA VAL A 41 -12.06 -0.18 1.02
C VAL A 41 -10.61 -0.47 1.39
N GLU A 42 -10.20 -1.71 1.15
CA GLU A 42 -8.81 -2.17 1.31
C GLU A 42 -8.20 -2.49 -0.05
N HIS A 43 -6.96 -2.08 -0.23
CA HIS A 43 -6.16 -2.33 -1.42
C HIS A 43 -4.83 -2.95 -0.99
N LEU A 44 -4.43 -4.05 -1.63
CA LEU A 44 -3.06 -4.52 -1.53
C LEU A 44 -2.19 -3.62 -2.42
N ILE A 45 -1.11 -3.09 -1.86
CA ILE A 45 -0.20 -2.19 -2.56
C ILE A 45 1.25 -2.50 -2.16
N SER A 46 2.18 -2.44 -3.11
CA SER A 46 3.59 -2.76 -2.85
C SER A 46 4.38 -1.49 -2.56
N TRP A 47 5.33 -1.53 -1.62
CA TRP A 47 6.28 -0.43 -1.43
C TRP A 47 7.52 -0.64 -2.30
N ARG A 48 7.63 0.11 -3.39
CA ARG A 48 8.73 0.07 -4.36
C ARG A 48 9.17 1.49 -4.72
N ASN A 49 10.40 1.89 -4.39
CA ASN A 49 10.88 3.23 -4.75
C ASN A 49 11.17 3.39 -6.24
N ASP A 50 11.49 2.31 -6.94
CA ASP A 50 11.66 2.31 -8.39
C ASP A 50 10.36 1.86 -9.09
N SER A 51 9.81 2.72 -9.95
CA SER A 51 8.55 2.43 -10.66
C SER A 51 8.74 1.29 -11.65
N ALA A 52 9.98 1.01 -12.06
CA ALA A 52 10.30 -0.12 -12.92
C ALA A 52 9.95 -1.48 -12.28
N GLN A 53 9.83 -1.54 -10.95
CA GLN A 53 9.57 -2.75 -10.16
C GLN A 53 8.09 -3.14 -10.04
N VAL A 54 7.17 -2.32 -10.57
CA VAL A 54 5.74 -2.63 -10.66
C VAL A 54 5.27 -2.61 -12.11
N SER A 55 4.22 -3.33 -12.44
CA SER A 55 3.67 -3.38 -13.81
C SER A 55 2.95 -2.07 -14.17
N GLU A 56 2.73 -1.82 -15.46
CA GLU A 56 1.88 -0.70 -15.88
C GLU A 56 0.47 -0.85 -15.32
N GLY A 57 -0.10 0.23 -14.81
CA GLY A 57 -1.40 0.25 -14.13
C GLY A 57 -1.37 -0.25 -12.68
N GLU A 58 -0.24 -0.74 -12.17
CA GLU A 58 -0.12 -1.11 -10.75
C GLU A 58 0.25 0.11 -9.90
N GLY A 59 -0.42 0.23 -8.75
CA GLY A 59 -0.09 1.22 -7.74
C GLY A 59 1.06 0.77 -6.84
N ARG A 60 1.78 1.75 -6.30
CA ARG A 60 2.85 1.53 -5.33
C ARG A 60 2.92 2.63 -4.29
N LEU A 61 3.49 2.28 -3.15
CA LEU A 61 4.04 3.23 -2.20
C LEU A 61 5.49 3.53 -2.59
N PHE A 62 5.92 4.78 -2.46
CA PHE A 62 7.32 5.17 -2.58
C PHE A 62 7.64 6.33 -1.64
N VAL A 63 8.92 6.55 -1.39
CA VAL A 63 9.40 7.74 -0.68
C VAL A 63 9.59 8.87 -1.68
N ASP A 64 8.84 9.95 -1.50
CA ASP A 64 8.90 11.09 -2.39
C ASP A 64 10.13 11.99 -2.11
N PRO A 65 10.38 13.03 -2.93
CA PRO A 65 11.51 13.94 -2.74
C PRO A 65 11.52 14.71 -1.40
N PHE A 66 10.41 14.73 -0.67
CA PHE A 66 10.28 15.37 0.65
C PHE A 66 10.42 14.38 1.81
N GLY A 67 10.68 13.10 1.52
CA GLY A 67 10.88 12.05 2.51
C GLY A 67 9.58 11.49 3.07
N GLN A 68 8.45 11.69 2.39
CA GLN A 68 7.14 11.17 2.81
C GLN A 68 6.74 9.96 1.96
N ILE A 69 5.86 9.12 2.50
CA ILE A 69 5.20 8.07 1.75
C ILE A 69 4.18 8.69 0.81
N ALA A 70 4.34 8.43 -0.48
CA ALA A 70 3.41 8.82 -1.53
C ALA A 70 2.91 7.59 -2.30
N ILE A 71 1.74 7.74 -2.92
CA ILE A 71 1.06 6.73 -3.73
C ILE A 71 1.02 7.20 -5.18
N ASP A 72 1.60 6.41 -6.09
CA ASP A 72 1.44 6.61 -7.53
C ASP A 72 0.90 5.32 -8.19
N VAL A 73 0.56 5.44 -9.48
CA VAL A 73 0.23 4.31 -10.35
C VAL A 73 1.11 4.41 -11.58
N ARG A 74 1.82 3.33 -11.92
CA ARG A 74 2.72 3.35 -13.09
C ARG A 74 1.93 3.61 -14.37
N ASN A 75 2.27 4.68 -15.08
CA ASN A 75 1.56 5.16 -16.28
C ASN A 75 0.06 5.42 -16.05
N GLY A 76 -0.33 5.81 -14.84
CA GLY A 76 -1.72 6.14 -14.50
C GLY A 76 -1.81 7.17 -13.38
N SER A 77 -3.02 7.36 -12.86
CA SER A 77 -3.32 8.24 -11.73
C SER A 77 -3.74 7.42 -10.52
N ALA A 78 -3.15 7.72 -9.35
CA ALA A 78 -3.55 7.07 -8.11
C ALA A 78 -4.95 7.52 -7.66
N THR A 79 -5.34 8.77 -7.91
CA THR A 79 -6.69 9.27 -7.57
C THR A 79 -7.79 8.76 -8.50
N GLU A 80 -7.44 8.26 -9.69
CA GLU A 80 -8.37 7.54 -10.56
C GLU A 80 -8.50 6.06 -10.18
N SER A 81 -7.45 5.48 -9.58
CA SER A 81 -7.39 4.04 -9.25
C SER A 81 -7.84 3.73 -7.84
N TYR A 82 -7.68 4.69 -6.92
CA TYR A 82 -7.98 4.58 -5.50
C TYR A 82 -8.80 5.80 -5.06
N PRO A 83 -9.63 5.69 -4.00
CA PRO A 83 -10.46 6.79 -3.51
C PRO A 83 -9.63 7.81 -2.70
N LEU A 84 -8.55 8.31 -3.30
CA LEU A 84 -7.60 9.25 -2.70
C LEU A 84 -7.92 10.68 -3.16
N ASP A 85 -7.86 11.62 -2.22
CA ASP A 85 -7.95 13.06 -2.44
C ASP A 85 -7.30 13.76 -1.23
N GLU A 86 -7.02 15.05 -1.32
CA GLU A 86 -6.54 15.83 -0.18
C GLU A 86 -7.47 15.69 1.03
N ARG A 87 -6.87 15.60 2.23
CA ARG A 87 -7.55 15.42 3.52
C ARG A 87 -8.27 14.08 3.70
N VAL A 88 -8.09 13.14 2.78
CA VAL A 88 -8.59 11.77 2.97
C VAL A 88 -7.67 11.01 3.92
N ALA A 89 -8.28 10.41 4.95
CA ALA A 89 -7.56 9.53 5.86
C ALA A 89 -7.17 8.22 5.17
N VAL A 90 -5.92 7.79 5.37
CA VAL A 90 -5.36 6.53 4.87
C VAL A 90 -4.80 5.72 6.02
N THR A 91 -5.00 4.41 6.01
CA THR A 91 -4.38 3.50 6.98
C THR A 91 -3.53 2.47 6.25
N PHE A 92 -2.28 2.32 6.67
CA PHE A 92 -1.38 1.27 6.20
C PHE A 92 -1.25 0.18 7.24
N LEU A 93 -1.43 -1.07 6.84
CA LEU A 93 -1.33 -2.26 7.69
C LEU A 93 -0.37 -3.25 7.05
N LYS A 94 0.42 -3.95 7.86
CA LYS A 94 1.16 -5.11 7.37
C LYS A 94 0.12 -6.18 7.02
N PRO A 95 0.15 -6.77 5.81
CA PRO A 95 -0.70 -7.90 5.50
C PRO A 95 -0.42 -8.99 6.53
N ASP A 96 -1.47 -9.60 7.09
CA ASP A 96 -1.28 -10.77 7.93
C ASP A 96 -0.54 -11.81 7.09
N ALA A 97 0.62 -12.27 7.58
CA ALA A 97 1.23 -13.48 7.07
C ALA A 97 0.23 -14.59 7.39
N GLY A 98 -0.69 -14.88 6.45
CA GLY A 98 -1.78 -15.79 6.68
C GLY A 98 -1.26 -17.03 7.39
N ALA A 99 -1.89 -17.37 8.52
CA ALA A 99 -1.66 -18.63 9.19
C ALA A 99 -1.54 -19.71 8.12
N GLN A 100 -0.39 -20.39 8.05
CA GLN A 100 -0.23 -21.55 7.18
C GLN A 100 -1.31 -22.54 7.58
N VAL A 101 -2.43 -22.57 6.84
CA VAL A 101 -3.34 -23.71 6.90
C VAL A 101 -2.56 -24.84 6.25
N SER A 102 -1.94 -25.66 7.10
CA SER A 102 -1.28 -26.88 6.67
C SER A 102 -2.35 -27.79 6.06
N LEU A 103 -2.35 -27.88 4.73
CA LEU A 103 -3.24 -28.78 3.97
C LEU A 103 -2.93 -30.27 4.20
N THR A 104 -1.93 -30.60 5.04
CA THR A 104 -1.59 -31.99 5.38
C THR A 104 -2.65 -32.67 6.27
N GLY A 105 -3.60 -31.92 6.82
CA GLY A 105 -4.67 -32.47 7.67
C GLY A 105 -5.94 -32.95 6.95
N LEU A 106 -6.12 -32.66 5.66
CA LEU A 106 -7.41 -32.85 4.97
C LEU A 106 -7.51 -34.09 4.07
N LEU A 107 -6.51 -34.98 4.11
CA LEU A 107 -6.52 -36.24 3.36
C LEU A 107 -6.31 -37.45 4.25
N ARG A 108 -7.21 -37.72 5.20
CA ARG A 108 -7.60 -39.08 5.62
C ARG A 108 -8.99 -39.07 6.23
N SER A 109 -9.97 -39.57 5.48
CA SER A 109 -11.11 -40.36 5.98
C SER A 109 -12.07 -40.64 4.81
N SER A 110 -11.80 -41.72 4.09
CA SER A 110 -12.84 -42.54 3.48
C SER A 110 -12.24 -43.94 3.31
N GLU A 111 -12.34 -44.73 4.38
CA GLU A 111 -12.45 -46.19 4.26
C GLU A 111 -13.90 -46.56 3.96
#